data_AF-A0A536WWI7-F1
#
_entry.id   AF-A0A536WWI7-F1
#
_cell.length_a   1.000
_cell.length_b   1.000
_cell.length_c   1.000
_cell.angle_alpha   90.00
_cell.angle_beta   90.00
_cell.angle_gamma   90.00
#
_symmetry.space_group_name_H-M   'P 1'
#
loop_
_entity.id
_entity.type
_entity.pdbx_description
1 polymer ?
#
loop_
_entity_poly.entity_id
_entity_poly.type
_entity_poly.pdbx_seq_one_letter_code
_entity_poly.pdbx_strand_id
1 'polypeptide(L)' 'MKLGDLNVNRIGFGAMRVIENPDIWGPPEDRENARRVLRGAYELGANFLDT' A
#
# COMPACT_ATOMS: atom_id res chain seq x y z
N MET A 1 -7.71 -15.35 -4.09
CA MET A 1 -7.77 -15.54 -5.56
C MET A 1 -6.35 -15.77 -6.08
N LYS A 2 -6.19 -16.38 -7.25
CA LYS A 2 -4.89 -16.57 -7.89
C LYS A 2 -4.65 -15.44 -8.90
N LEU A 3 -3.48 -14.81 -8.84
CA LEU A 3 -2.98 -13.85 -9.82
C LEU A 3 -1.63 -14.38 -10.32
N GLY A 4 -1.64 -15.06 -11.47
CA GLY A 4 -0.52 -15.93 -11.85
C GLY A 4 -0.26 -16.96 -10.75
N ASP A 5 0.99 -17.03 -10.28
CA ASP A 5 1.39 -17.94 -9.22
C ASP A 5 1.08 -17.41 -7.81
N LEU A 6 0.76 -16.12 -7.68
CA LEU A 6 0.53 -15.46 -6.39
C LEU A 6 -0.88 -15.70 -5.85
N ASN A 7 -0.98 -15.88 -4.53
CA ASN A 7 -2.26 -15.88 -3.81
C ASN A 7 -2.55 -14.45 -3.35
N VAL A 8 -3.63 -13.85 -3.87
CA VAL A 8 -4.04 -12.48 -3.55
C VAL A 8 -5.36 -12.50 -2.79
N ASN A 9 -5.45 -11.74 -1.70
CA ASN A 9 -6.69 -11.54 -0.96
C ASN A 9 -7.65 -10.67 -1.77
N ARG A 10 -8.96 -10.78 -1.53
CA ARG A 10 -9.95 -9.99 -2.28
C ARG A 10 -9.93 -8.50 -1.96
N ILE A 11 -9.15 -8.10 -0.95
CA ILE A 11 -8.92 -6.71 -0.57
C ILE A 11 -7.48 -6.36 -0.97
N GLY A 12 -7.33 -5.35 -1.82
CA GLY A 12 -6.07 -4.71 -2.15
C GLY A 12 -5.97 -3.32 -1.52
N PHE A 13 -4.77 -2.74 -1.52
CA PHE A 13 -4.51 -1.41 -0.98
C PHE A 13 -3.89 -0.51 -2.05
N GLY A 14 -4.58 0.57 -2.43
CA GLY A 14 -4.03 1.59 -3.32
C GLY A 14 -3.08 2.53 -2.55
N ALA A 15 -1.83 2.61 -2.98
CA ALA A 15 -0.75 3.29 -2.30
C ALA A 15 -0.34 4.65 -2.91
N MET A 16 -1.01 5.10 -3.98
CA MET A 16 -0.79 6.41 -4.61
C MET A 16 -0.81 7.60 -3.63
N ARG A 17 -1.54 7.50 -2.50
CA ARG A 17 -1.64 8.58 -1.50
C ARG A 17 -0.88 8.29 -0.21
N VAL A 18 -0.07 7.23 -0.18
CA VAL A 18 0.86 6.97 0.93
C VAL A 18 1.97 8.03 0.96
N ILE A 19 2.29 8.59 -0.22
CA ILE A 19 3.07 9.80 -0.32
C ILE A 19 2.16 11.00 -0.13
N GLU A 20 2.34 11.70 0.99
CA GLU A 20 1.63 12.93 1.33
C GLU A 20 2.21 14.11 0.54
N ASN A 21 2.16 14.04 -0.80
CA ASN A 21 2.65 15.09 -1.70
C ASN A 21 1.55 15.46 -2.71
N PRO A 22 1.25 16.77 -2.93
CA PRO A 22 0.33 17.23 -3.96
C PRO A 22 0.57 16.64 -5.36
N ASP A 23 1.84 16.43 -5.70
CA ASP A 23 2.27 15.95 -7.02
C ASP A 23 2.36 14.42 -7.11
N ILE A 24 2.07 13.70 -6.02
CA ILE A 24 2.07 12.23 -5.97
C ILE A 24 3.40 11.65 -6.50
N TRP A 25 4.53 12.33 -6.21
CA TRP A 25 5.86 11.85 -6.59
C TRP A 25 6.91 12.19 -5.53
N GLY A 26 7.93 11.33 -5.42
CA GLY A 26 9.03 11.47 -4.45
C GLY A 26 8.80 10.73 -3.14
N PRO A 27 9.72 10.87 -2.16
CA PRO A 27 9.58 10.23 -0.86
C PRO A 27 8.41 10.84 -0.06
N PRO A 28 7.77 10.06 0.85
CA PRO A 28 6.78 10.60 1.76
C PRO A 28 7.42 11.62 2.71
N GLU A 29 6.69 12.69 3.03
CA GLU A 29 7.10 13.70 4.02
C GLU A 29 7.31 13.06 5.41
N ASP A 30 6.38 12.18 5.81
CA ASP A 30 6.51 11.34 6.99
C ASP A 30 6.69 9.85 6.60
N ARG A 31 7.96 9.42 6.63
CA ARG A 31 8.34 8.04 6.32
C ARG A 31 7.84 7.03 7.36
N GLU A 32 7.72 7.43 8.62
CA GLU A 32 7.22 6.54 9.67
C GLU A 32 5.71 6.34 9.55
N ASN A 33 4.97 7.40 9.28
CA ASN A 33 3.54 7.29 9.01
C ASN A 33 3.26 6.42 7.77
N ALA A 34 4.01 6.62 6.69
CA ALA A 34 3.90 5.78 5.50
C ALA A 34 4.10 4.28 5.84
N ARG A 35 5.14 3.95 6.61
CA ARG A 35 5.39 2.56 7.08
C ARG A 35 4.23 2.03 7.93
N ARG A 36 3.69 2.86 8.84
CA ARG A 36 2.57 2.49 9.72
C ARG A 36 1.31 2.18 8.92
N VAL A 37 0.99 3.00 7.92
CA VAL A 37 -0.18 2.80 7.03
C VAL A 37 -0.04 1.51 6.23
N LEU A 38 1.12 1.30 5.59
CA LEU A 38 1.38 0.08 4.82
C LEU A 38 1.33 -1.19 5.69
N ARG A 39 1.85 -1.11 6.91
CA ARG A 39 1.76 -2.20 7.88
C ARG A 39 0.32 -2.48 8.31
N GLY A 40 -0.45 -1.43 8.58
CA GLY A 40 -1.87 -1.57 8.92
C GLY A 40 -2.67 -2.21 7.79
N ALA A 41 -2.41 -1.83 6.53
CA ALA A 41 -3.04 -2.47 5.37
C ALA A 41 -2.75 -3.97 5.32
N TYR A 42 -1.48 -4.36 5.55
CA TYR A 42 -1.08 -5.76 5.63
C TYR A 42 -1.77 -6.52 6.76
N GLU A 43 -1.82 -5.95 7.96
CA GLU A 43 -2.46 -6.54 9.14
C GLU A 43 -3.98 -6.69 8.96
N LEU A 44 -4.61 -5.80 8.20
CA LEU A 44 -6.03 -5.88 7.80
C LEU A 44 -6.29 -6.88 6.66
N GLY A 45 -5.25 -7.55 6.17
CA GLY A 45 -5.36 -8.62 5.18
C GLY A 45 -5.14 -8.17 3.73
N ALA A 46 -4.66 -6.96 3.47
CA ALA A 46 -4.20 -6.61 2.13
C ALA A 46 -2.81 -7.22 1.88
N ASN A 47 -2.69 -8.05 0.84
CA ASN A 47 -1.40 -8.59 0.41
C ASN A 47 -1.05 -8.22 -1.05
N PHE A 48 -1.84 -7.31 -1.62
CA PHE A 48 -1.62 -6.72 -2.93
C PHE A 48 -1.71 -5.20 -2.78
N LEU A 49 -0.61 -4.52 -3.11
CA LEU A 49 -0.47 -3.07 -3.02
C LEU A 49 -0.27 -2.51 -4.43
N ASP A 50 -1.14 -1.57 -4.82
CA ASP A 50 -1.18 -0.96 -6.16
C ASP A 50 -0.65 0.48 -6.09
N THR A 51 0.30 0.85 -6.93
CA THR A 51 0.95 2.17 -6.91
C THR A 51 1.50 2.56 -8.27
#